data_AF-A0AA38HIX5-F1
#
_entry.id   AF-A0AA38HIX5-F1
#
_cell.length_a   1.000
_cell.length_b   1.000
_cell.length_c   1.000
_cell.angle_alpha   90.00
_cell.angle_beta   90.00
_cell.angle_gamma   90.00
#
_symmetry.space_group_name_H-M   'P 1'
#
loop_
_entity.id
_entity.type
_entity.pdbx_description
1 polymer ?
#
loop_
_entity_poly.entity_id
_entity_poly.type
_entity_poly.pdbx_seq_one_letter_code
_entity_poly.pdbx_strand_id
1 'polypeptide(L)'
;MTYEEALKVAKENNVHVEKHHFSVGHIINLFFEQFVEDKIVEPTFIFGHPKEISPLSKLNNEDGRFTDRYELFILGREYANAFSELNNPIDQFERFADQLKEEELGNDESNDMDIDFIEALEYGMPPTVGIGIGIDRLVMFLTNSESIKDVLLFPQMKPRA
;
A
#
# COMPACT_ATOMS: atom_id res chain seq x y z
N MET A 1 1.17 21.32 -4.87
CA MET A 1 -0.20 21.20 -4.37
C MET A 1 -0.13 21.11 -2.87
N THR A 2 -0.85 21.96 -2.15
CA THR A 2 -0.97 21.89 -0.69
C THR A 2 -2.03 20.86 -0.28
N TYR A 3 -2.04 20.45 0.98
CA TYR A 3 -3.08 19.55 1.50
C TYR A 3 -4.48 20.16 1.39
N GLU A 4 -4.63 21.47 1.63
CA GLU A 4 -5.91 22.17 1.48
C GLU A 4 -6.43 22.17 0.03
N GLU A 5 -5.52 22.34 -0.94
CA GLU A 5 -5.86 22.23 -2.36
C GLU A 5 -6.29 20.81 -2.71
N ALA A 6 -5.58 19.78 -2.22
CA ALA A 6 -5.92 18.39 -2.43
C ALA A 6 -7.29 18.03 -1.83
N LEU A 7 -7.60 18.52 -0.62
CA LEU A 7 -8.91 18.33 0.02
C LEU A 7 -10.05 18.96 -0.79
N LYS A 8 -9.82 20.15 -1.34
CA LYS A 8 -10.81 20.81 -2.20
C LYS A 8 -11.10 19.96 -3.44
N VAL A 9 -10.06 19.44 -4.10
CA VAL A 9 -10.20 18.57 -5.27
C VAL A 9 -10.90 17.25 -4.89
N ALA A 10 -10.54 16.63 -3.76
CA ALA A 10 -11.21 15.44 -3.24
C ALA A 10 -12.71 15.66 -3.04
N LYS A 11 -13.07 16.77 -2.39
CA LYS A 11 -14.47 17.14 -2.17
C LYS A 11 -15.24 17.39 -3.47
N GLU A 12 -14.63 18.07 -4.44
CA GLU A 12 -15.23 18.35 -5.75
C GLU A 12 -15.52 17.06 -6.53
N ASN A 13 -14.72 16.00 -6.32
CA ASN A 13 -14.85 14.72 -7.00
C ASN A 13 -15.58 13.64 -6.17
N ASN A 14 -16.13 13.99 -5.00
CA ASN A 14 -16.78 13.03 -4.08
C ASN A 14 -15.84 11.89 -3.62
N VAL A 15 -14.58 12.22 -3.35
CA VAL A 15 -13.63 11.32 -2.70
C VAL A 15 -13.78 11.44 -1.20
N HIS A 16 -14.03 10.32 -0.52
CA HIS A 16 -14.16 10.30 0.92
C HIS A 16 -12.79 10.35 1.59
N VAL A 17 -12.56 11.35 2.44
CA VAL A 17 -11.28 11.54 3.14
C VAL A 17 -11.51 11.45 4.64
N GLU A 18 -11.00 10.39 5.24
CA GLU A 18 -11.00 10.16 6.69
C GLU A 18 -9.97 11.01 7.45
N LYS A 19 -10.03 10.97 8.80
CA LYS A 19 -9.18 11.81 9.66
C LYS A 19 -7.70 11.44 9.58
N HIS A 20 -7.37 10.16 9.41
CA HIS A 20 -6.00 9.70 9.28
C HIS A 20 -5.40 10.05 7.89
N HIS A 21 -6.23 10.45 6.91
CA HIS A 21 -5.76 10.90 5.60
C HIS A 21 -5.32 12.38 5.60
N PHE A 22 -4.30 12.73 6.39
CA PHE A 22 -3.87 14.12 6.61
C PHE A 22 -2.82 14.65 5.61
N SER A 23 -2.58 13.94 4.50
CA SER A 23 -1.52 14.27 3.55
C SER A 23 -2.02 14.28 2.10
N VAL A 24 -1.27 14.94 1.21
CA VAL A 24 -1.54 14.92 -0.23
C VAL A 24 -1.37 13.50 -0.78
N GLY A 25 -0.42 12.72 -0.27
CA GLY A 25 -0.17 11.35 -0.69
C GLY A 25 -1.36 10.43 -0.45
N HIS A 26 -1.98 10.52 0.74
CA HIS A 26 -3.21 9.80 1.05
C HIS A 26 -4.31 10.09 0.03
N ILE A 27 -4.52 11.37 -0.28
CA ILE A 27 -5.55 11.77 -1.24
C ILE A 27 -5.24 11.24 -2.64
N ILE A 28 -3.97 11.29 -3.08
CA ILE A 28 -3.58 10.72 -4.38
C ILE A 28 -3.96 9.24 -4.47
N ASN A 29 -3.69 8.46 -3.42
CA ASN A 29 -4.03 7.04 -3.40
C ASN A 29 -5.54 6.80 -3.46
N LEU A 30 -6.33 7.56 -2.69
CA LEU A 30 -7.80 7.47 -2.72
C LEU A 30 -8.37 7.74 -4.12
N PHE A 31 -7.79 8.70 -4.85
CA PHE A 31 -8.18 8.96 -6.24
C PHE A 31 -7.87 7.77 -7.15
N PHE A 32 -6.74 7.11 -6.95
CA PHE A 32 -6.37 5.92 -7.71
C PHE A 32 -7.37 4.77 -7.45
N GLU A 33 -7.61 4.44 -6.19
CA GLU A 33 -8.54 3.37 -5.78
C GLU A 33 -9.96 3.63 -6.30
N GLN A 34 -10.45 4.87 -6.20
CA GLN A 34 -11.82 5.21 -6.57
C GLN A 34 -12.04 5.34 -8.09
N PHE A 35 -11.05 5.81 -8.85
CA PHE A 35 -11.26 6.18 -10.25
C PHE A 35 -10.46 5.40 -11.28
N VAL A 36 -9.43 4.65 -10.87
CA VAL A 36 -8.48 4.02 -11.79
C VAL A 36 -8.43 2.51 -11.61
N GLU A 37 -8.40 2.02 -10.36
CA GLU A 37 -8.18 0.61 -10.05
C GLU A 37 -9.08 -0.33 -10.84
N ASP A 38 -10.40 -0.11 -10.80
CA ASP A 38 -11.42 -0.96 -11.44
C ASP A 38 -11.37 -0.98 -12.97
N LYS A 39 -10.68 -0.01 -13.59
CA LYS A 39 -10.55 0.12 -15.05
C LYS A 39 -9.35 -0.61 -15.63
N ILE A 40 -8.45 -1.12 -14.79
CA ILE A 40 -7.24 -1.81 -15.23
C ILE A 40 -7.59 -3.25 -15.62
N VAL A 41 -7.80 -3.50 -16.91
CA VAL A 41 -8.13 -4.85 -17.40
C VAL A 41 -6.87 -5.69 -17.63
N GLU A 42 -5.92 -5.14 -18.38
CA GLU A 42 -4.68 -5.83 -18.75
C GLU A 42 -3.64 -5.79 -17.61
N PRO A 43 -2.69 -6.74 -17.57
CA PRO A 43 -1.59 -6.71 -16.60
C PRO A 43 -0.81 -5.40 -16.67
N THR A 44 -0.97 -4.58 -15.63
CA THR A 44 -0.40 -3.23 -15.57
C THR A 44 0.35 -3.06 -14.26
N PHE A 45 1.59 -2.61 -14.35
CA PHE A 45 2.36 -2.16 -13.20
C PHE A 45 2.03 -0.71 -12.91
N ILE A 46 1.38 -0.47 -11.78
CA ILE A 46 1.18 0.86 -11.21
C ILE A 46 2.33 1.10 -10.25
N PHE A 47 3.09 2.18 -10.44
CA PHE A 47 4.28 2.46 -9.65
C PHE A 47 4.32 3.92 -9.21
N GLY A 48 5.21 4.22 -8.26
CA GLY A 48 5.34 5.57 -7.72
C GLY A 48 4.27 5.88 -6.67
N HIS A 49 4.00 4.92 -5.79
CA HIS A 49 3.08 5.13 -4.67
C HIS A 49 3.60 6.22 -3.74
N PRO A 50 2.73 7.12 -3.22
CA PRO A 50 3.12 8.15 -2.27
C PRO A 50 3.80 7.57 -1.03
N LYS A 51 4.72 8.35 -0.46
CA LYS A 51 5.54 7.93 0.68
C LYS A 51 4.72 7.63 1.93
N GLU A 52 3.59 8.31 2.10
CA GLU A 52 2.73 8.17 3.29
C GLU A 52 2.04 6.82 3.36
N ILE A 53 1.69 6.24 2.20
CA ILE A 53 1.08 4.89 2.12
C ILE A 53 2.12 3.76 1.92
N SER A 54 3.41 4.10 1.93
CA SER A 54 4.51 3.19 1.59
C SER A 54 5.63 3.26 2.65
N PRO A 55 5.34 2.88 3.90
CA PRO A 55 6.24 3.09 5.05
C PRO A 55 7.53 2.26 5.01
N LEU A 56 7.56 1.18 4.22
CA LEU A 56 8.71 0.28 4.08
C LEU A 56 9.45 0.45 2.74
N SER A 57 8.93 1.32 1.86
CA SER A 57 9.45 1.48 0.51
C SER A 57 10.43 2.65 0.45
N LYS A 58 11.56 2.44 -0.22
CA LYS A 58 12.58 3.46 -0.42
C LYS A 58 12.03 4.63 -1.23
N LEU A 59 12.39 5.86 -0.85
CA LEU A 59 12.04 7.06 -1.60
C LEU A 59 12.61 7.03 -3.02
N ASN A 60 11.83 7.55 -3.95
CA ASN A 60 12.29 7.78 -5.31
C ASN A 60 13.35 8.91 -5.32
N ASN A 61 14.44 8.70 -6.05
CA ASN A 61 15.56 9.64 -6.08
C ASN A 61 15.26 10.95 -6.85
N GLU A 62 14.29 10.93 -7.77
CA GLU A 62 13.91 12.09 -8.59
C GLU A 62 12.82 12.92 -7.90
N ASP A 63 11.84 12.25 -7.28
CA ASP A 63 10.73 12.90 -6.56
C ASP A 63 10.43 12.19 -5.23
N GLY A 64 11.01 12.71 -4.15
CA GLY A 64 10.86 12.17 -2.79
C GLY A 64 9.45 12.26 -2.19
N ARG A 65 8.45 12.71 -2.95
CA ARG A 65 7.02 12.53 -2.58
C ARG A 65 6.55 11.10 -2.81
N PHE A 66 7.21 10.37 -3.69
CA PHE A 66 6.87 9.01 -4.07
C PHE A 66 7.97 8.02 -3.66
N THR A 67 7.64 6.74 -3.73
CA THR A 67 8.54 5.63 -3.45
C THR A 67 8.76 4.77 -4.67
N ASP A 68 9.88 4.04 -4.68
CA ASP A 68 10.19 3.03 -5.70
C ASP A 68 9.42 1.73 -5.39
N ARG A 69 8.09 1.83 -5.36
CA ARG A 69 7.12 0.76 -5.18
C ARG A 69 6.28 0.59 -6.44
N TYR A 70 5.90 -0.64 -6.72
CA TYR A 70 4.88 -0.97 -7.70
C TYR A 70 3.89 -2.01 -7.18
N GLU A 71 2.70 -1.99 -7.78
CA GLU A 71 1.67 -3.01 -7.65
C GLU A 71 1.29 -3.51 -9.04
N LEU A 72 1.06 -4.83 -9.13
CA LEU A 72 0.56 -5.46 -10.35
C LEU A 72 -0.96 -5.54 -10.27
N PHE A 73 -1.65 -4.91 -11.21
CA PHE A 73 -3.10 -5.02 -11.36
C PHE A 73 -3.48 -5.83 -12.60
N ILE A 74 -4.47 -6.71 -12.46
CA ILE A 74 -5.07 -7.50 -13.54
C ILE A 74 -6.58 -7.58 -13.27
N LEU A 75 -7.43 -7.30 -14.26
CA LEU A 75 -8.90 -7.33 -14.12
C LEU A 75 -9.43 -6.54 -12.89
N GLY A 76 -8.86 -5.37 -12.64
CA GLY A 76 -9.24 -4.45 -11.59
C GLY A 76 -8.93 -4.94 -10.18
N ARG A 77 -7.94 -5.83 -10.03
CA ARG A 77 -7.50 -6.36 -8.74
C ARG A 77 -6.00 -6.40 -8.67
N GLU A 78 -5.46 -6.19 -7.48
CA GLU A 78 -4.03 -6.30 -7.18
C GLU A 78 -3.60 -7.78 -7.08
N TYR A 79 -2.46 -8.14 -7.68
CA TYR A 79 -1.89 -9.50 -7.68
C TYR A 79 -0.52 -9.57 -7.03
N ALA A 80 0.21 -8.46 -7.01
CA ALA A 80 1.52 -8.38 -6.41
C ALA A 80 1.82 -6.96 -5.93
N ASN A 81 2.62 -6.87 -4.89
CA ASN A 81 3.18 -5.63 -4.38
C ASN A 81 4.69 -5.82 -4.24
N ALA A 82 5.47 -4.89 -4.73
CA ALA A 82 6.93 -4.97 -4.71
C ALA A 82 7.55 -3.59 -4.61
N PHE A 83 8.71 -3.52 -3.97
CA PHE A 83 9.39 -2.24 -3.76
C PHE A 83 10.89 -2.43 -3.56
N SER A 84 11.62 -1.36 -3.86
CA SER A 84 12.97 -1.20 -3.34
C SER A 84 12.88 -1.02 -1.83
N GLU A 85 13.51 -1.92 -1.09
CA GLU A 85 13.43 -1.97 0.38
C GLU A 85 14.05 -0.73 1.02
N LEU A 86 13.37 -0.17 2.02
CA LEU A 86 13.91 0.89 2.84
C LEU A 86 14.95 0.29 3.81
N ASN A 87 16.22 0.51 3.47
CA ASN A 87 17.35 -0.01 4.25
C ASN A 87 18.05 1.04 5.13
N ASN A 88 17.46 2.23 5.25
CA ASN A 88 17.98 3.28 6.14
C ASN A 88 17.23 3.22 7.48
N PRO A 89 17.88 2.80 8.59
CA PRO A 89 17.21 2.67 9.88
C PRO A 89 16.63 3.98 10.41
N ILE A 90 17.28 5.12 10.10
CA ILE A 90 16.82 6.44 10.56
C ILE A 90 15.49 6.80 9.90
N ASP A 91 15.39 6.62 8.58
CA ASP A 91 14.15 6.88 7.83
C ASP A 91 13.07 5.88 8.27
N GLN A 92 13.40 4.59 8.41
CA GLN A 92 12.44 3.58 8.83
C GLN A 92 11.83 3.86 10.22
N PHE A 93 12.64 4.34 11.17
CA PHE A 93 12.16 4.75 12.49
C PHE A 93 11.19 5.93 12.39
N GLU A 94 11.50 6.94 11.57
CA GLU A 94 10.61 8.08 11.32
C GLU A 94 9.28 7.63 10.69
N ARG A 95 9.31 6.65 9.76
CA ARG A 95 8.08 6.09 9.16
C ARG A 95 7.19 5.39 10.17
N PHE A 96 7.76 4.57 11.05
CA PHE A 96 6.97 3.94 12.11
C PHE A 96 6.41 4.98 13.09
N ALA A 97 7.17 6.02 13.42
CA ALA A 97 6.67 7.11 14.26
C ALA A 97 5.52 7.89 13.59
N ASP A 98 5.53 8.04 12.27
CA ASP A 98 4.42 8.63 11.53
C ASP A 98 3.18 7.71 11.48
N GLN A 99 3.37 6.40 11.36
CA GLN A 99 2.27 5.44 11.42
C GLN A 99 1.58 5.39 12.78
N LEU A 100 2.32 5.52 13.88
CA LEU A 100 1.72 5.66 15.22
C LEU A 100 0.84 6.92 15.33
N LYS A 101 1.19 8.02 14.64
CA LYS A 101 0.32 9.21 14.59
C LYS A 101 -0.95 8.94 13.78
N GLU A 102 -0.88 8.12 12.73
CA GLU A 102 -2.06 7.67 11.98
C GLU A 102 -2.96 6.80 12.85
N GLU A 103 -2.40 5.91 13.66
CA GLU A 103 -3.12 5.08 14.64
C GLU A 103 -3.90 5.96 15.62
N GLU A 104 -3.27 6.98 16.20
CA GLU A 104 -3.90 7.94 17.11
C GLU A 104 -5.07 8.70 16.44
N LEU A 105 -5.05 8.82 15.12
CA LEU A 105 -6.12 9.42 14.31
C LEU A 105 -7.19 8.42 13.85
N GLY A 106 -7.08 7.16 14.25
CA GLY A 106 -8.03 6.09 14.00
C GLY A 106 -7.73 5.21 12.79
N ASN A 107 -6.46 5.11 12.36
CA ASN A 107 -6.05 4.12 11.36
C ASN A 107 -5.74 2.77 12.03
N ASP A 108 -6.72 1.88 12.05
CA ASP A 108 -6.58 0.52 12.61
C ASP A 108 -5.63 -0.39 11.79
N GLU A 109 -5.17 0.05 10.61
CA GLU A 109 -4.27 -0.70 9.71
C GLU A 109 -2.81 -0.18 9.74
N SER A 110 -2.49 0.74 10.65
CA SER A 110 -1.11 1.23 10.84
C SER A 110 -0.18 0.15 11.41
N ASN A 111 1.12 0.21 11.07
CA ASN A 111 2.09 -0.72 11.65
C ASN A 111 2.57 -0.24 13.02
N ASP A 112 2.79 -1.21 13.91
CA ASP A 112 3.43 -0.99 15.21
C ASP A 112 4.92 -0.64 15.05
N MET A 113 5.47 0.05 16.06
CA MET A 113 6.91 0.27 16.18
C MET A 113 7.64 -1.04 16.53
N ASP A 114 8.45 -1.55 15.61
CA ASP A 114 9.34 -2.69 15.84
C ASP A 114 10.80 -2.25 16.02
N ILE A 115 11.22 -2.11 17.27
CA ILE A 115 12.60 -1.69 17.61
C ILE A 115 13.63 -2.77 17.26
N ASP A 116 13.28 -4.05 17.31
CA ASP A 116 14.20 -5.15 16.95
C ASP A 116 14.47 -5.14 15.45
N PHE A 117 13.45 -4.88 14.64
CA PHE A 117 13.60 -4.68 13.19
C PHE A 117 14.48 -3.46 12.87
N ILE A 118 14.31 -2.33 13.57
CA ILE A 118 15.17 -1.16 13.40
C ILE A 118 16.61 -1.49 13.77
N GLU A 119 16.84 -2.14 14.91
CA GLU A 119 18.19 -2.58 15.32
C GLU A 119 18.83 -3.48 14.25
N ALA A 120 18.07 -4.41 13.67
CA ALA A 120 18.56 -5.25 12.57
C ALA A 120 18.99 -4.44 11.34
N LEU A 121 18.26 -3.36 10.99
CA LEU A 121 18.65 -2.45 9.91
C LEU A 121 19.95 -1.69 10.22
N GLU A 122 20.22 -1.37 11.50
CA GLU A 122 21.45 -0.70 11.93
C GLU A 122 22.71 -1.57 11.73
N TYR A 123 22.58 -2.91 11.78
CA TYR A 123 23.68 -3.82 11.40
C TYR A 123 24.00 -3.78 9.90
N GLY A 124 23.11 -3.21 9.08
CA GLY A 124 23.32 -2.95 7.67
C GLY A 124 22.63 -3.96 6.76
N MET A 125 21.47 -3.57 6.24
CA MET A 125 20.80 -4.28 5.14
C MET A 125 21.32 -3.76 3.78
N PRO A 126 21.79 -4.63 2.86
CA PRO A 126 22.19 -4.20 1.52
C PRO A 126 20.97 -3.68 0.72
N PRO A 127 21.20 -2.93 -0.39
CA PRO A 127 20.13 -2.60 -1.31
C PRO A 127 19.40 -3.86 -1.77
N THR A 128 18.10 -3.94 -1.48
CA THR A 128 17.28 -5.14 -1.63
C THR A 128 15.96 -4.79 -2.32
N VAL A 129 15.32 -5.78 -2.93
CA VAL A 129 13.96 -5.66 -3.48
C VAL A 129 13.09 -6.73 -2.82
N GLY A 130 11.94 -6.30 -2.30
CA GLY A 130 10.89 -7.17 -1.81
C GLY A 130 9.81 -7.40 -2.85
N ILE A 131 9.21 -8.59 -2.85
CA ILE A 131 8.03 -8.91 -3.65
C ILE A 131 7.09 -9.82 -2.86
N GLY A 132 5.83 -9.42 -2.78
CA GLY A 132 4.70 -10.23 -2.33
C GLY A 132 3.79 -10.56 -3.50
N ILE A 133 3.39 -11.82 -3.64
CA ILE A 133 2.45 -12.29 -4.67
C ILE A 133 1.26 -12.95 -3.99
N GLY A 134 0.05 -12.50 -4.32
CA GLY A 134 -1.18 -13.12 -3.87
C GLY A 134 -1.42 -14.45 -4.59
N ILE A 135 -0.91 -15.55 -4.05
CA ILE A 135 -0.99 -16.88 -4.68
C ILE A 135 -2.43 -17.31 -4.93
N ASP A 136 -3.36 -17.09 -4.01
CA ASP A 136 -4.76 -17.46 -4.21
C ASP A 136 -5.38 -16.69 -5.38
N ARG A 137 -5.10 -15.38 -5.48
CA ARG A 137 -5.57 -14.54 -6.60
C ARG A 137 -4.98 -15.02 -7.92
N LEU A 138 -3.68 -15.34 -7.94
CA LEU A 138 -3.02 -15.89 -9.12
C LEU A 138 -3.65 -17.22 -9.55
N VAL A 139 -3.91 -18.13 -8.61
CA VAL A 139 -4.58 -19.40 -8.91
C VAL A 139 -5.99 -19.13 -9.46
N MET A 140 -6.78 -18.27 -8.81
CA MET A 140 -8.11 -17.89 -9.30
C MET A 140 -8.10 -17.43 -10.76
N PHE A 141 -7.14 -16.56 -11.11
CA PHE A 141 -6.97 -16.08 -12.48
C PHE A 141 -6.65 -17.22 -13.45
N LEU A 142 -5.68 -18.07 -13.10
CA LEU A 142 -5.24 -19.18 -13.97
C LEU A 142 -6.28 -20.30 -14.10
N THR A 143 -7.15 -20.48 -13.10
CA THR A 143 -8.22 -21.49 -13.09
C THR A 143 -9.57 -20.94 -13.51
N ASN A 144 -9.66 -19.65 -13.87
CA ASN A 144 -10.90 -18.95 -14.18
C ASN A 144 -11.96 -19.11 -13.06
N SER A 145 -11.52 -18.96 -11.81
CA SER A 145 -12.37 -19.05 -10.62
C SER A 145 -12.76 -17.67 -10.12
N GLU A 146 -14.06 -17.42 -9.97
CA GLU A 146 -14.58 -16.11 -9.56
C GLU A 146 -14.38 -15.84 -8.05
N SER A 147 -14.40 -16.90 -7.22
CA SER A 147 -14.26 -16.80 -5.76
C SER A 147 -12.97 -17.43 -5.24
N ILE A 148 -12.35 -16.79 -4.24
CA ILE A 148 -11.22 -17.36 -3.51
C ILE A 148 -11.59 -18.69 -2.82
N LYS A 149 -12.88 -18.89 -2.51
CA LYS A 149 -13.37 -20.13 -1.91
C LYS A 149 -13.28 -21.33 -2.84
N ASP A 150 -13.20 -21.10 -4.15
CA ASP A 150 -13.12 -22.17 -5.14
C ASP A 150 -11.70 -22.71 -5.30
N VAL A 151 -10.70 -21.96 -4.84
CA VAL A 151 -9.27 -22.33 -4.89
C VAL A 151 -8.71 -22.75 -3.54
N LEU A 152 -9.49 -22.60 -2.47
CA LEU A 152 -9.16 -23.05 -1.12
C LEU A 152 -9.92 -24.34 -0.79
N LEU A 153 -9.21 -25.40 -0.38
CA LEU A 153 -9.84 -26.68 -0.01
C LEU A 153 -10.80 -26.55 1.18
N PHE A 154 -10.46 -25.68 2.15
CA PHE A 154 -11.23 -25.46 3.38
C PHE A 154 -11.30 -23.96 3.68
N PRO A 155 -12.11 -23.18 2.95
CA PRO A 155 -12.21 -21.74 3.18
C PRO A 155 -12.89 -21.44 4.52
N GLN A 156 -12.56 -20.30 5.13
CA GLN A 156 -13.22 -19.84 6.36
C GLN A 156 -14.73 -19.65 6.10
N MET A 157 -15.55 -20.36 6.88
CA MET A 157 -17.00 -20.28 6.82
C MET A 157 -17.56 -19.53 8.03
N LYS A 158 -18.71 -18.88 7.86
CA LYS A 158 -19.47 -18.37 9.00
C LYS A 158 -19.91 -19.55 9.88
N PRO A 159 -19.78 -19.48 11.21
CA PRO A 159 -20.31 -20.49 12.10
C PRO A 159 -21.80 -20.74 11.82
N ARG A 160 -22.24 -22.00 11.91
CA ARG A 160 -23.67 -22.31 11.87
C ARG A 160 -24.28 -21.88 13.20
N ALA A 161 -25.35 -21.09 13.14
CA ALA A 161 -26.18 -20.76 14.31
C ALA A 161 -26.93 -22.00 14.82
#